data_AF-A0A438JIA2-F1
#
_entry.id   AF-A0A438JIA2-F1
#
_cell.length_a   1.000
_cell.length_b   1.000
_cell.length_c   1.000
_cell.angle_alpha   90.00
_cell.angle_beta   90.00
_cell.angle_gamma   90.00
#
_symmetry.space_group_name_H-M   'P 1'
#
loop_
_entity.id
_entity.type
_entity.pdbx_description
1 polymer ?
#
loop_
_entity_poly.entity_id
_entity_poly.type
_entity_poly.pdbx_seq_one_letter_code
_entity_poly.pdbx_strand_id
1 'polypeptide(L)'
;MPSNNNDQNFDDESDDEHDFYQLVLAGCAAAATFTNFKEKKPCRTSSHTGYKFVMDVLNGHEIRCFEQFRMEKHVFMNLLETLTKRYGLKEGFDMPLIEVLAMFLTTIGHGLSNRMIQERFQHSGESVSRWFEIVLDVVCLMAVDIIKPSDPQFKEVPDKIRNDDQYWPYFKNCIGVIDGTHIPVVVPRDRKIPYIGRKGVTTQNVMAVCDFNMCFTFAWAGWEGAAHDAQVFLEALRRPELGFPDPPRGKYYLVDAGYPQMSGYLGPYKGERYHLPDFRRGSSPKGKKEIFNHRHSSLRCTIERTFAVLKNRWRMLREMHSFPLEKQVKIVIALMALHNFIRINAIMDMEFKPYDDDQGLLPLNEEESRVDSLVEEDGSHHTREMEEQRDRIANLLISH
;
A
#
# COMPACT_ATOMS: atom_id res chain seq x y z
N MET A 1 33.59 -78.83 35.27
CA MET A 1 32.66 -79.90 34.84
C MET A 1 32.08 -80.54 36.08
N PRO A 2 30.75 -80.68 36.26
CA PRO A 2 29.61 -80.28 35.42
C PRO A 2 28.79 -79.12 36.07
N SER A 3 28.18 -78.16 35.36
CA SER A 3 26.98 -78.20 34.50
C SER A 3 25.68 -78.53 35.26
N ASN A 4 24.82 -77.53 35.52
CA ASN A 4 23.43 -77.62 35.06
C ASN A 4 22.73 -76.24 35.02
N ASN A 5 22.08 -76.00 33.88
CA ASN A 5 21.23 -74.85 33.56
C ASN A 5 19.96 -74.81 34.43
N ASN A 6 19.43 -73.62 34.63
CA ASN A 6 18.01 -73.35 34.36
C ASN A 6 17.82 -71.84 34.11
N ASP A 7 17.50 -71.54 32.85
CA ASP A 7 16.79 -70.34 32.43
C ASP A 7 15.47 -70.18 33.21
N GLN A 8 15.01 -68.95 33.42
CA GLN A 8 13.71 -68.47 32.92
C GLN A 8 13.36 -67.06 33.44
N ASN A 9 13.23 -66.16 32.47
CA ASN A 9 12.19 -65.15 32.30
C ASN A 9 11.87 -64.21 33.47
N PHE A 10 12.54 -63.06 33.47
CA PHE A 10 11.92 -61.79 33.84
C PHE A 10 12.26 -60.83 32.69
N ASP A 11 11.24 -60.30 32.01
CA ASP A 11 11.24 -59.10 31.13
C ASP A 11 10.26 -59.24 29.94
N ASP A 12 9.05 -59.78 30.15
CA ASP A 12 7.99 -59.83 29.11
C ASP A 12 6.66 -59.19 29.54
N GLU A 13 6.52 -58.69 30.77
CA GLU A 13 5.24 -58.10 31.24
C GLU A 13 5.15 -56.56 31.08
N SER A 14 6.23 -55.85 30.71
CA SER A 14 6.21 -54.38 30.62
C SER A 14 5.77 -53.83 29.25
N ASP A 15 6.01 -54.58 28.16
CA ASP A 15 5.66 -54.14 26.80
C ASP A 15 4.16 -54.26 26.55
N ASP A 16 3.51 -55.31 27.05
CA ASP A 16 2.06 -55.51 26.92
C ASP A 16 1.25 -54.41 27.63
N GLU A 17 1.74 -53.91 28.77
CA GLU A 17 1.09 -52.82 29.49
C GLU A 17 1.24 -51.48 28.73
N HIS A 18 2.42 -51.23 28.16
CA HIS A 18 2.66 -50.03 27.34
C HIS A 18 1.81 -50.01 26.07
N ASP A 19 1.72 -51.15 25.37
CA ASP A 19 0.90 -51.31 24.18
C ASP A 19 -0.59 -51.17 24.50
N PHE A 20 -1.04 -51.68 25.66
CA PHE A 20 -2.41 -51.46 26.14
C PHE A 20 -2.69 -49.98 26.40
N TYR A 21 -1.78 -49.25 27.05
CA TYR A 21 -1.93 -47.80 27.27
C TYR A 21 -1.94 -47.00 25.95
N GLN A 22 -1.11 -47.37 24.97
CA GLN A 22 -1.11 -46.75 23.64
C GLN A 22 -2.43 -47.02 22.90
N LEU A 23 -2.95 -48.25 22.98
CA LEU A 23 -4.23 -48.62 22.37
C LEU A 23 -5.39 -47.87 23.01
N VAL A 24 -5.38 -47.70 24.33
CA VAL A 24 -6.38 -46.90 25.06
C VAL A 24 -6.27 -45.42 24.70
N LEU A 25 -5.06 -44.85 24.62
CA LEU A 25 -4.84 -43.47 24.17
C LEU A 25 -5.32 -43.25 22.73
N ALA A 26 -5.01 -44.17 21.82
CA ALA A 26 -5.47 -44.14 20.43
C ALA A 26 -7.01 -44.28 20.37
N GLY A 27 -7.60 -45.17 21.17
CA GLY A 27 -9.05 -45.34 21.30
C GLY A 27 -9.76 -44.11 21.87
N CYS A 28 -9.18 -43.45 22.87
CA CYS A 28 -9.68 -42.19 23.42
C CYS A 28 -9.54 -41.03 22.43
N ALA A 29 -8.44 -40.96 21.68
CA ALA A 29 -8.27 -39.96 20.62
C ALA A 29 -9.23 -40.21 19.43
N ALA A 30 -9.44 -41.47 19.06
CA ALA A 30 -10.42 -41.87 18.06
C ALA A 30 -11.85 -41.59 18.53
N ALA A 31 -12.17 -41.84 19.80
CA ALA A 31 -13.47 -41.50 20.39
C ALA A 31 -13.67 -39.99 20.47
N ALA A 32 -12.66 -39.21 20.86
CA ALA A 32 -12.70 -37.75 20.92
C ALA A 32 -12.89 -37.13 19.52
N THR A 33 -12.18 -37.65 18.51
CA THR A 33 -12.35 -37.26 17.11
C THR A 33 -13.74 -37.68 16.60
N PHE A 34 -14.21 -38.89 16.90
CA PHE A 34 -15.54 -39.37 16.52
C PHE A 34 -16.68 -38.58 17.20
N THR A 35 -16.52 -38.17 18.46
CA THR A 35 -17.47 -37.27 19.13
C THR A 35 -17.49 -35.87 18.51
N ASN A 36 -16.37 -35.39 17.96
CA ASN A 36 -16.32 -34.15 17.15
C ASN A 36 -16.98 -34.30 15.77
N PHE A 37 -17.21 -35.54 15.30
CA PHE A 37 -17.95 -35.86 14.08
C PHE A 37 -19.45 -36.10 14.30
N LYS A 38 -19.94 -36.20 15.55
CA LYS A 38 -21.38 -36.31 15.85
C LYS A 38 -22.07 -34.98 15.54
N GLU A 39 -22.81 -34.97 14.43
CA GLU A 39 -23.74 -33.93 13.96
C GLU A 39 -23.21 -32.50 14.05
N LYS A 40 -22.25 -32.15 13.18
CA LYS A 40 -21.89 -30.75 12.94
C LYS A 40 -23.12 -30.00 12.44
N LYS A 41 -23.82 -29.29 13.33
CA LYS A 41 -24.90 -28.37 12.96
C LYS A 41 -24.31 -27.32 12.00
N PRO A 42 -24.83 -27.21 10.77
CA PRO A 42 -24.35 -26.19 9.83
C PRO A 42 -24.51 -24.78 10.44
N CYS A 43 -23.43 -23.99 10.42
CA CYS A 43 -23.37 -22.70 11.13
C CYS A 43 -23.71 -21.51 10.22
N ARG A 44 -23.44 -21.60 8.90
CA ARG A 44 -23.63 -20.52 7.92
C ARG A 44 -24.69 -20.94 6.91
N THR A 45 -25.94 -20.93 7.36
CA THR A 45 -27.10 -21.45 6.62
C THR A 45 -28.07 -20.37 6.19
N SER A 46 -27.65 -19.09 6.20
CA SER A 46 -28.53 -18.02 5.73
C SER A 46 -28.93 -18.25 4.27
N SER A 47 -30.20 -18.01 3.96
CA SER A 47 -30.72 -18.06 2.59
C SER A 47 -30.20 -16.92 1.71
N HIS A 48 -29.65 -15.87 2.34
CA HIS A 48 -29.00 -14.73 1.71
C HIS A 48 -27.48 -15.00 1.64
N THR A 49 -27.07 -15.76 0.62
CA THR A 49 -25.68 -16.13 0.39
C THR A 49 -24.84 -14.93 -0.03
N GLY A 50 -23.51 -15.04 0.08
CA GLY A 50 -22.60 -13.99 -0.40
C GLY A 50 -22.83 -13.64 -1.88
N TYR A 51 -23.01 -14.64 -2.75
CA TYR A 51 -23.36 -14.42 -4.15
C TYR A 51 -24.61 -13.55 -4.34
N LYS A 52 -25.70 -13.84 -3.60
CA LYS A 52 -26.94 -13.06 -3.68
C LYS A 52 -26.72 -11.62 -3.22
N PHE A 53 -26.01 -11.43 -2.12
CA PHE A 53 -25.62 -10.10 -1.64
C PHE A 53 -24.87 -9.30 -2.71
N VAL A 54 -23.89 -9.93 -3.37
CA VAL A 54 -23.10 -9.29 -4.42
C VAL A 54 -23.96 -8.90 -5.61
N MET A 55 -24.84 -9.80 -6.06
CA MET A 55 -25.77 -9.51 -7.15
C MET A 55 -26.75 -8.39 -6.81
N ASP A 56 -27.24 -8.34 -5.57
CA ASP A 56 -28.11 -7.26 -5.11
C ASP A 56 -27.39 -5.91 -5.08
N VAL A 57 -26.11 -5.88 -4.70
CA VAL A 57 -25.28 -4.66 -4.74
C VAL A 57 -25.05 -4.22 -6.18
N LEU A 58 -24.65 -5.13 -7.06
CA LEU A 58 -24.31 -4.81 -8.45
C LEU A 58 -25.53 -4.47 -9.31
N ASN A 59 -26.69 -5.05 -9.03
CA ASN A 59 -27.93 -4.78 -9.78
C ASN A 59 -28.84 -3.75 -9.10
N GLY A 60 -28.45 -3.26 -7.93
CA GLY A 60 -29.14 -2.20 -7.20
C GLY A 60 -28.74 -0.80 -7.66
N HIS A 61 -28.93 0.17 -6.77
CA HIS A 61 -28.56 1.57 -7.00
C HIS A 61 -27.05 1.72 -7.28
N GLU A 62 -26.69 2.59 -8.22
CA GLU A 62 -25.32 2.76 -8.74
C GLU A 62 -24.26 3.01 -7.65
N ILE A 63 -24.60 3.80 -6.62
CA ILE A 63 -23.70 4.11 -5.51
C ILE A 63 -23.35 2.90 -4.63
N ARG A 64 -24.18 1.84 -4.60
CA ARG A 64 -23.98 0.72 -3.68
C ARG A 64 -22.69 -0.03 -3.96
N CYS A 65 -22.33 -0.18 -5.24
CA CYS A 65 -21.06 -0.80 -5.61
C CYS A 65 -19.88 -0.01 -5.05
N PHE A 66 -19.94 1.32 -5.17
CA PHE A 66 -18.92 2.20 -4.61
C PHE A 66 -18.86 2.12 -3.07
N GLU A 67 -20.00 2.16 -2.39
CA GLU A 67 -20.05 2.06 -0.93
C GLU A 67 -19.52 0.72 -0.41
N GLN A 68 -19.86 -0.39 -1.08
CA GLN A 68 -19.51 -1.74 -0.61
C GLN A 68 -18.12 -2.19 -1.07
N PHE A 69 -17.73 -1.87 -2.30
CA PHE A 69 -16.52 -2.37 -2.96
C PHE A 69 -15.50 -1.28 -3.28
N ARG A 70 -15.76 -0.03 -2.88
CA ARG A 70 -14.87 1.14 -3.02
C ARG A 70 -14.54 1.53 -4.45
N MET A 71 -15.37 1.13 -5.42
CA MET A 71 -15.25 1.49 -6.83
C MET A 71 -16.60 1.38 -7.56
N GLU A 72 -16.69 2.06 -8.70
CA GLU A 72 -17.87 2.02 -9.58
C GLU A 72 -18.09 0.63 -10.18
N LYS A 73 -19.33 0.30 -10.55
CA LYS A 73 -19.70 -1.03 -11.07
C LYS A 73 -18.87 -1.44 -12.29
N HIS A 74 -18.68 -0.55 -13.25
CA HIS A 74 -17.90 -0.88 -14.45
C HIS A 74 -16.42 -1.10 -14.13
N VAL A 75 -15.85 -0.35 -13.19
CA VAL A 75 -14.47 -0.54 -12.69
C VAL A 75 -14.34 -1.89 -12.00
N PHE A 76 -15.32 -2.27 -11.15
CA PHE A 76 -15.35 -3.57 -10.51
C PHE A 76 -15.37 -4.72 -11.54
N MET A 77 -16.23 -4.62 -12.56
CA MET A 77 -16.32 -5.65 -13.61
C MET A 77 -15.03 -5.73 -14.44
N ASN A 78 -14.43 -4.58 -14.78
CA ASN A 78 -13.16 -4.53 -15.50
C ASN A 78 -12.01 -5.09 -14.65
N LEU A 79 -12.00 -4.83 -13.34
CA LEU A 79 -11.03 -5.42 -12.42
C LEU A 79 -11.16 -6.94 -12.42
N LEU A 80 -12.38 -7.47 -12.23
CA LEU A 80 -12.63 -8.91 -12.26
C LEU A 80 -12.15 -9.55 -13.57
N GLU A 81 -12.48 -8.95 -14.70
CA GLU A 81 -12.05 -9.41 -16.02
C GLU A 81 -10.52 -9.38 -16.15
N THR A 82 -9.89 -8.29 -15.71
CA THR A 82 -8.44 -8.12 -15.76
C THR A 82 -7.72 -9.16 -14.90
N LEU A 83 -8.13 -9.35 -13.65
CA LEU A 83 -7.53 -10.34 -12.75
C LEU A 83 -7.71 -11.77 -13.28
N THR A 84 -8.85 -12.07 -13.89
CA THR A 84 -9.15 -13.39 -14.44
C THR A 84 -8.34 -13.67 -15.71
N LYS A 85 -8.36 -12.73 -16.67
CA LYS A 85 -7.79 -12.95 -18.01
C LYS A 85 -6.27 -12.75 -18.06
N ARG A 86 -5.72 -11.82 -17.27
CA ARG A 86 -4.30 -11.44 -17.35
C ARG A 86 -3.47 -11.98 -16.19
N TYR A 87 -4.03 -12.04 -14.99
CA TYR A 87 -3.28 -12.37 -13.77
C TYR A 87 -3.65 -13.72 -13.16
N GLY A 88 -4.51 -14.49 -13.83
CA GLY A 88 -4.74 -15.90 -13.52
C GLY A 88 -5.61 -16.16 -12.30
N LEU A 89 -6.50 -15.23 -11.91
CA LEU A 89 -7.55 -15.53 -10.94
C LEU A 89 -8.49 -16.60 -11.53
N LYS A 90 -8.49 -17.80 -10.94
CA LYS A 90 -9.26 -18.96 -11.44
C LYS A 90 -10.37 -19.34 -10.49
N GLU A 91 -11.48 -19.80 -11.07
CA GLU A 91 -12.59 -20.36 -10.30
C GLU A 91 -12.11 -21.52 -9.43
N GLY A 92 -12.53 -21.50 -8.16
CA GLY A 92 -12.46 -22.67 -7.31
C GLY A 92 -13.78 -23.43 -7.36
N PHE A 93 -13.77 -24.69 -6.92
CA PHE A 93 -14.96 -25.55 -6.94
C PHE A 93 -16.16 -24.98 -6.15
N ASP A 94 -15.92 -24.08 -5.18
CA ASP A 94 -16.91 -23.73 -4.16
C ASP A 94 -17.41 -22.27 -4.19
N MET A 95 -16.84 -21.38 -5.01
CA MET A 95 -17.22 -19.95 -5.01
C MET A 95 -17.02 -19.25 -6.36
N PRO A 96 -18.03 -18.52 -6.87
CA PRO A 96 -17.88 -17.68 -8.05
C PRO A 96 -16.85 -16.56 -7.85
N LEU A 97 -16.04 -16.26 -8.87
CA LEU A 97 -14.98 -15.23 -8.77
C LEU A 97 -15.50 -13.83 -8.45
N ILE A 98 -16.72 -13.52 -8.89
CA ILE A 98 -17.36 -12.25 -8.56
C ILE A 98 -17.62 -12.09 -7.06
N GLU A 99 -17.98 -13.19 -6.39
CA GLU A 99 -18.16 -13.24 -4.94
C GLU A 99 -16.81 -13.19 -4.23
N VAL A 100 -15.81 -13.92 -4.74
CA VAL A 100 -14.43 -13.90 -4.22
C VAL A 100 -13.85 -12.48 -4.23
N LEU A 101 -13.96 -11.77 -5.35
CA LEU A 101 -13.46 -10.40 -5.47
C LEU A 101 -14.23 -9.44 -4.56
N ALA A 102 -15.55 -9.54 -4.51
CA ALA A 102 -16.37 -8.73 -3.62
C ALA A 102 -16.01 -8.96 -2.15
N MET A 103 -15.80 -10.21 -1.74
CA MET A 103 -15.38 -10.58 -0.40
C MET A 103 -14.02 -9.97 -0.04
N PHE A 104 -13.05 -10.04 -0.96
CA PHE A 104 -11.75 -9.40 -0.79
C PHE A 104 -11.89 -7.87 -0.63
N LEU A 105 -12.55 -7.20 -1.57
CA LEU A 105 -12.73 -5.74 -1.57
C LEU A 105 -13.51 -5.24 -0.35
N THR A 106 -14.54 -5.97 0.10
CA THR A 106 -15.26 -5.64 1.33
C THR A 106 -14.35 -5.76 2.56
N THR A 107 -13.46 -6.76 2.59
CA THR A 107 -12.49 -6.94 3.68
C THR A 107 -11.53 -5.75 3.77
N ILE A 108 -10.85 -5.39 2.68
CA ILE A 108 -9.84 -4.31 2.67
C ILE A 108 -10.47 -2.90 2.67
N GLY A 109 -11.61 -2.73 2.02
CA GLY A 109 -12.32 -1.46 1.91
C GLY A 109 -12.91 -0.99 3.23
N HIS A 110 -13.37 -1.92 4.06
CA HIS A 110 -14.02 -1.61 5.34
C HIS A 110 -13.22 -2.04 6.57
N GLY A 111 -12.07 -2.70 6.38
CA GLY A 111 -11.24 -3.19 7.49
C GLY A 111 -11.94 -4.26 8.33
N LEU A 112 -12.83 -5.06 7.74
CA LEU A 112 -13.65 -6.02 8.48
C LEU A 112 -12.86 -7.25 8.88
N SER A 113 -13.07 -7.72 10.12
CA SER A 113 -12.47 -8.97 10.58
C SER A 113 -12.97 -10.17 9.78
N ASN A 114 -12.15 -11.23 9.70
CA ASN A 114 -12.54 -12.50 9.08
C ASN A 114 -13.90 -13.00 9.59
N ARG A 115 -14.20 -12.84 10.89
CA ARG A 115 -15.49 -13.24 11.49
C ARG A 115 -16.69 -12.50 10.93
N MET A 116 -16.56 -11.19 10.66
CA MET A 116 -17.61 -10.40 10.04
C MET A 116 -17.83 -10.79 8.58
N ILE A 117 -16.76 -11.09 7.86
CA ILE A 117 -16.82 -11.55 6.47
C ILE A 117 -17.47 -12.93 6.36
N GLN A 118 -17.14 -13.86 7.27
CA GLN A 118 -17.83 -15.15 7.38
C GLN A 118 -19.35 -14.97 7.53
N GLU A 119 -19.78 -13.99 8.34
CA GLU A 119 -21.21 -13.73 8.54
C GLU A 119 -21.86 -13.04 7.34
N ARG A 120 -21.15 -12.12 6.68
CA ARG A 120 -21.71 -11.44 5.49
C ARG A 120 -21.85 -12.39 4.31
N PHE A 121 -20.81 -13.19 4.03
CA PHE A 121 -20.73 -14.02 2.82
C PHE A 121 -21.11 -15.47 3.06
N GLN A 122 -21.36 -15.87 4.32
CA GLN A 122 -21.80 -17.22 4.71
C GLN A 122 -20.78 -18.33 4.39
N HIS A 123 -19.49 -18.02 4.50
CA HIS A 123 -18.39 -18.97 4.29
C HIS A 123 -17.62 -19.24 5.58
N SER A 124 -16.87 -20.34 5.58
CA SER A 124 -15.97 -20.66 6.70
C SER A 124 -14.81 -19.67 6.79
N GLY A 125 -14.23 -19.51 7.99
CA GLY A 125 -13.07 -18.63 8.17
C GLY A 125 -11.84 -19.07 7.37
N GLU A 126 -11.70 -20.38 7.14
CA GLU A 126 -10.68 -20.97 6.27
C GLU A 126 -10.86 -20.47 4.83
N SER A 127 -12.08 -20.62 4.28
CA SER A 127 -12.40 -20.20 2.92
C SER A 127 -12.14 -18.71 2.71
N VAL A 128 -12.57 -17.87 3.68
CA VAL A 128 -12.31 -16.42 3.66
C VAL A 128 -10.81 -16.13 3.64
N SER A 129 -10.03 -16.79 4.52
CA SER A 129 -8.58 -16.56 4.62
C SER A 129 -7.82 -17.03 3.37
N ARG A 130 -8.19 -18.20 2.82
CA ARG A 130 -7.56 -18.77 1.62
C ARG A 130 -7.80 -17.87 0.41
N TRP A 131 -9.04 -17.46 0.18
CA TRP A 131 -9.37 -16.58 -0.94
C TRP A 131 -8.78 -15.18 -0.78
N PHE A 132 -8.70 -14.66 0.46
CA PHE A 132 -8.02 -13.40 0.70
C PHE A 132 -6.55 -13.47 0.24
N GLU A 133 -5.83 -14.55 0.57
CA GLU A 133 -4.44 -14.72 0.15
C GLU A 133 -4.30 -14.82 -1.37
N ILE A 134 -5.13 -15.65 -2.01
CA ILE A 134 -5.08 -15.85 -3.46
C ILE A 134 -5.33 -14.53 -4.20
N VAL A 135 -6.36 -13.78 -3.81
CA VAL A 135 -6.67 -12.50 -4.46
C VAL A 135 -5.57 -11.47 -4.16
N LEU A 136 -5.02 -11.45 -2.95
CA LEU A 136 -3.92 -10.55 -2.59
C LEU A 136 -2.70 -10.78 -3.49
N ASP A 137 -2.27 -12.03 -3.64
CA ASP A 137 -1.12 -12.37 -4.49
C ASP A 137 -1.38 -12.01 -5.95
N VAL A 138 -2.58 -12.29 -6.47
CA VAL A 138 -2.97 -11.94 -7.84
C VAL A 138 -2.98 -10.42 -8.06
N VAL A 139 -3.45 -9.64 -7.09
CA VAL A 139 -3.41 -8.16 -7.15
C VAL A 139 -1.95 -7.66 -7.04
N CYS A 140 -1.09 -8.32 -6.25
CA CYS A 140 0.34 -8.01 -6.23
C CYS A 140 1.03 -8.30 -7.57
N LEU A 141 0.62 -9.33 -8.32
CA LEU A 141 1.10 -9.53 -9.70
C LEU A 141 0.68 -8.38 -10.61
N MET A 142 -0.56 -7.89 -10.48
CA MET A 142 -1.01 -6.69 -11.18
C MET A 142 -0.22 -5.43 -10.79
N ALA A 143 0.20 -5.34 -9.52
CA ALA A 143 1.00 -4.21 -9.03
C ALA A 143 2.30 -4.02 -9.83
N VAL A 144 2.97 -5.12 -10.19
CA VAL A 144 4.20 -5.10 -11.01
C VAL A 144 3.99 -4.41 -12.35
N ASP A 145 2.79 -4.54 -12.92
CA ASP A 145 2.47 -3.97 -14.23
C ASP A 145 1.84 -2.58 -14.19
N ILE A 146 1.17 -2.22 -13.09
CA ILE A 146 0.43 -0.96 -13.01
C ILE A 146 1.13 0.12 -12.17
N ILE A 147 2.08 -0.25 -11.31
CA ILE A 147 2.90 0.69 -10.53
C ILE A 147 4.24 0.87 -11.26
N LYS A 148 4.18 1.54 -12.41
CA LYS A 148 5.34 1.92 -13.22
C LYS A 148 5.02 3.17 -14.04
N PRO A 149 6.02 3.95 -14.49
CA PRO A 149 5.78 5.06 -15.40
C PRO A 149 5.08 4.58 -16.69
N SER A 150 4.04 5.30 -17.11
CA SER A 150 3.37 5.04 -18.39
C SER A 150 4.28 5.29 -19.60
N ASP A 151 5.18 6.26 -19.48
CA ASP A 151 6.30 6.52 -20.38
C ASP A 151 7.63 6.33 -19.65
N PRO A 152 8.31 5.18 -19.81
CA PRO A 152 9.60 4.91 -19.17
C PRO A 152 10.73 5.86 -19.58
N GLN A 153 10.60 6.57 -20.70
CA GLN A 153 11.62 7.52 -21.18
C GLN A 153 11.27 8.97 -20.87
N PHE A 154 10.10 9.25 -20.29
CA PHE A 154 9.62 10.58 -19.93
C PHE A 154 9.80 11.63 -21.03
N LYS A 155 9.49 11.25 -22.29
CA LYS A 155 9.59 12.09 -23.47
C LYS A 155 8.62 13.25 -23.41
N GLU A 156 7.38 12.92 -23.04
CA GLU A 156 6.30 13.90 -22.95
C GLU A 156 6.35 14.68 -21.64
N VAL A 157 5.95 15.95 -21.70
CA VAL A 157 5.76 16.78 -20.50
C VAL A 157 4.40 16.44 -19.89
N PRO A 158 4.29 16.17 -18.58
CA PRO A 158 3.02 15.89 -17.93
C PRO A 158 1.98 16.99 -18.18
N ASP A 159 0.73 16.61 -18.44
CA ASP A 159 -0.34 17.54 -18.82
C ASP A 159 -0.60 18.61 -17.76
N LYS A 160 -0.52 18.26 -16.48
CA LYS A 160 -0.62 19.21 -15.36
C LYS A 160 0.40 20.35 -15.44
N ILE A 161 1.59 20.08 -15.99
CA ILE A 161 2.63 21.09 -16.19
C ILE A 161 2.43 21.80 -17.53
N ARG A 162 2.13 21.05 -18.59
CA ARG A 162 1.99 21.58 -19.96
C ARG A 162 0.83 22.58 -20.09
N ASN A 163 -0.27 22.34 -19.38
CA ASN A 163 -1.52 23.07 -19.52
C ASN A 163 -1.75 24.14 -18.44
N ASP A 164 -0.77 24.42 -17.57
CA ASP A 164 -0.88 25.40 -16.49
C ASP A 164 0.29 26.40 -16.55
N ASP A 165 -0.04 27.67 -16.84
CA ASP A 165 0.93 28.77 -16.97
C ASP A 165 1.71 29.07 -15.68
N GLN A 166 1.24 28.59 -14.52
CA GLN A 166 2.00 28.69 -13.28
C GLN A 166 3.25 27.80 -13.27
N TYR A 167 3.26 26.74 -14.09
CA TYR A 167 4.33 25.76 -14.16
C TYR A 167 5.01 25.72 -15.53
N TRP A 168 4.28 25.96 -16.62
CA TRP A 168 4.83 26.02 -17.96
C TRP A 168 5.54 27.37 -18.24
N PRO A 169 6.71 27.37 -18.91
CA PRO A 169 7.57 26.25 -19.27
C PRO A 169 8.60 25.90 -18.19
N TYR A 170 8.53 26.54 -17.02
CA TYR A 170 9.54 26.52 -15.97
C TYR A 170 9.85 25.11 -15.43
N PHE A 171 8.81 24.29 -15.23
CA PHE A 171 8.91 22.93 -14.70
C PHE A 171 8.81 21.84 -15.78
N LYS A 172 8.99 22.16 -17.07
CA LYS A 172 8.78 21.21 -18.20
C LYS A 172 9.58 19.89 -18.13
N ASN A 173 10.64 19.85 -17.33
CA ASN A 173 11.50 18.68 -17.15
C ASN A 173 11.18 17.89 -15.87
N CYS A 174 10.20 18.33 -15.08
CA CYS A 174 9.74 17.64 -13.89
C CYS A 174 8.88 16.44 -14.29
N ILE A 175 9.24 15.24 -13.84
CA ILE A 175 8.60 13.98 -14.27
C ILE A 175 7.69 13.36 -13.20
N GLY A 176 7.77 13.84 -11.96
CA GLY A 176 6.92 13.39 -10.88
C GLY A 176 7.40 13.92 -9.53
N VAL A 177 6.88 13.32 -8.48
CA VAL A 177 7.10 13.72 -7.09
C VAL A 177 7.42 12.48 -6.26
N ILE A 178 8.33 12.59 -5.28
CA ILE A 178 8.70 11.52 -4.35
C ILE A 178 8.39 11.96 -2.93
N ASP A 179 7.83 11.05 -2.15
CA ASP A 179 7.58 11.27 -0.74
C ASP A 179 7.41 9.96 0.03
N GLY A 180 7.61 10.06 1.35
CA GLY A 180 7.32 9.00 2.30
C GLY A 180 5.88 9.08 2.83
N THR A 181 5.35 7.97 3.30
CA THR A 181 4.16 7.97 4.16
C THR A 181 4.22 6.84 5.17
N HIS A 182 3.70 7.11 6.37
CA HIS A 182 3.59 6.08 7.40
C HIS A 182 2.23 5.39 7.36
N ILE A 183 2.25 4.06 7.43
CA ILE A 183 1.05 3.22 7.54
C ILE A 183 1.14 2.41 8.84
N PRO A 184 0.09 2.37 9.68
CA PRO A 184 0.02 1.50 10.85
C PRO A 184 0.45 0.06 10.55
N VAL A 185 1.26 -0.50 11.45
CA VAL A 185 1.73 -1.88 11.34
C VAL A 185 1.61 -2.57 12.70
N VAL A 186 1.24 -3.84 12.66
CA VAL A 186 1.20 -4.71 13.85
C VAL A 186 2.41 -5.63 13.81
N VAL A 187 3.36 -5.44 14.73
CA VAL A 187 4.56 -6.28 14.83
C VAL A 187 4.64 -6.95 16.21
N PRO A 188 5.30 -8.13 16.30
CA PRO A 188 5.62 -8.76 17.56
C PRO A 188 6.37 -7.83 18.53
N ARG A 189 6.25 -8.09 19.85
CA ARG A 189 6.81 -7.21 20.88
C ARG A 189 8.32 -7.02 20.76
N ASP A 190 9.05 -8.08 20.39
CA ASP A 190 10.50 -8.11 20.19
C ASP A 190 10.95 -7.25 19.00
N ARG A 191 10.08 -7.01 18.02
CA ARG A 191 10.36 -6.15 16.85
C ARG A 191 9.70 -4.78 16.96
N LYS A 192 9.10 -4.43 18.09
CA LYS A 192 8.27 -3.22 18.19
C LYS A 192 9.08 -1.93 18.06
N ILE A 193 10.25 -1.87 18.71
CA ILE A 193 11.03 -0.63 18.88
C ILE A 193 11.38 0.04 17.54
N PRO A 194 11.95 -0.65 16.53
CA PRO A 194 12.28 -0.02 15.26
C PRO A 194 11.06 0.54 14.52
N TYR A 195 9.89 -0.07 14.70
CA TYR A 195 8.66 0.37 14.03
C TYR A 195 7.95 1.51 14.74
N ILE A 196 8.39 1.96 15.92
CA ILE A 196 7.83 3.12 16.59
C ILE A 196 8.23 4.38 15.81
N GLY A 197 7.28 4.93 15.05
CA GLY A 197 7.47 6.17 14.33
C GLY A 197 7.44 7.38 15.25
N ARG A 198 7.62 8.58 14.67
CA ARG A 198 7.70 9.85 15.41
C ARG A 198 6.50 10.14 16.31
N LYS A 199 5.31 9.63 15.94
CA LYS A 199 4.06 9.79 16.71
C LYS A 199 3.91 8.78 17.87
N GLY A 200 4.95 7.99 18.17
CA GLY A 200 4.92 6.99 19.26
C GLY A 200 4.08 5.75 18.96
N VAL A 201 3.54 5.63 17.74
CA VAL A 201 2.76 4.48 17.25
C VAL A 201 3.59 3.64 16.29
N THR A 202 3.29 2.36 16.20
CA THR A 202 3.99 1.46 15.27
C THR A 202 3.50 1.68 13.85
N THR A 203 4.42 2.06 12.97
CA THR A 203 4.15 2.26 11.54
C THR A 203 5.23 1.60 10.70
N GLN A 204 4.88 1.21 9.48
CA GLN A 204 5.84 0.95 8.41
C GLN A 204 5.99 2.22 7.57
N ASN A 205 7.21 2.54 7.18
CA ASN A 205 7.50 3.60 6.21
C ASN A 205 7.27 3.05 4.79
N VAL A 206 6.62 3.85 3.96
CA VAL A 206 6.34 3.56 2.55
C VAL A 206 6.82 4.74 1.73
N MET A 207 7.88 4.53 0.94
CA MET A 207 8.35 5.51 -0.02
C MET A 207 7.67 5.28 -1.36
N ALA A 208 7.14 6.32 -1.99
CA ALA A 208 6.51 6.21 -3.29
C ALA A 208 6.93 7.32 -4.24
N VAL A 209 6.84 7.02 -5.53
CA VAL A 209 6.90 8.00 -6.62
C VAL A 209 5.51 8.13 -7.21
N CYS A 210 5.05 9.35 -7.44
CA CYS A 210 3.74 9.63 -8.01
C CYS A 210 3.88 10.54 -9.23
N ASP A 211 3.12 10.26 -10.28
CA ASP A 211 2.98 11.17 -11.41
C ASP A 211 1.97 12.30 -11.08
N PHE A 212 1.80 13.23 -12.02
CA PHE A 212 0.89 14.36 -11.82
C PHE A 212 -0.59 14.02 -12.01
N ASN A 213 -0.91 12.79 -12.43
CA ASN A 213 -2.26 12.26 -12.54
C ASN A 213 -2.69 11.49 -11.28
N MET A 214 -1.90 11.56 -10.20
CA MET A 214 -2.13 10.85 -8.94
C MET A 214 -2.03 9.32 -9.07
N CYS A 215 -1.22 8.83 -10.02
CA CYS A 215 -0.86 7.43 -10.15
C CYS A 215 0.53 7.17 -9.56
N PHE A 216 0.64 6.12 -8.74
CA PHE A 216 1.94 5.66 -8.25
C PHE A 216 2.75 5.03 -9.39
N THR A 217 4.00 5.45 -9.55
CA THR A 217 4.92 4.92 -10.57
C THR A 217 6.05 4.10 -9.97
N PHE A 218 6.19 4.15 -8.64
CA PHE A 218 7.06 3.26 -7.86
C PHE A 218 6.55 3.25 -6.42
N ALA A 219 6.70 2.13 -5.71
CA ALA A 219 6.34 2.00 -4.31
C ALA A 219 7.26 1.02 -3.61
N TRP A 220 7.75 1.39 -2.43
CA TRP A 220 8.51 0.49 -1.57
C TRP A 220 8.04 0.60 -0.13
N ALA A 221 7.46 -0.49 0.37
CA ALA A 221 6.83 -0.57 1.68
C ALA A 221 7.55 -1.56 2.60
N GLY A 222 7.26 -1.49 3.90
CA GLY A 222 7.73 -2.43 4.92
C GLY A 222 8.93 -1.99 5.73
N TRP A 223 9.47 -0.81 5.45
CA TRP A 223 10.54 -0.21 6.23
C TRP A 223 10.09 0.14 7.64
N GLU A 224 11.04 0.16 8.57
CA GLU A 224 10.79 0.51 9.96
C GLU A 224 10.25 1.94 10.09
N GLY A 225 9.26 2.16 10.96
CA GLY A 225 8.67 3.47 11.20
C GLY A 225 9.64 4.53 11.73
N ALA A 226 10.77 4.12 12.33
CA ALA A 226 11.83 5.02 12.73
C ALA A 226 12.82 5.36 11.58
N ALA A 227 12.80 4.63 10.47
CA ALA A 227 13.69 4.88 9.35
C ALA A 227 13.36 6.24 8.69
N HIS A 228 14.39 7.03 8.43
CA HIS A 228 14.25 8.30 7.72
C HIS A 228 13.95 8.06 6.24
N ASP A 229 13.08 8.89 5.66
CA ASP A 229 12.72 8.79 4.23
C ASP A 229 13.93 8.82 3.30
N ALA A 230 14.93 9.66 3.62
CA ALA A 230 16.20 9.70 2.89
C ALA A 230 16.95 8.36 2.90
N GLN A 231 16.91 7.61 4.00
CA GLN A 231 17.55 6.31 4.10
C GLN A 231 16.84 5.28 3.21
N VAL A 232 15.51 5.25 3.24
CA VAL A 232 14.70 4.39 2.37
C VAL A 232 14.97 4.70 0.91
N PHE A 233 15.01 5.99 0.55
CA PHE A 233 15.31 6.45 -0.79
C PHE A 233 16.71 6.05 -1.28
N LEU A 234 17.75 6.31 -0.48
CA LEU A 234 19.12 5.95 -0.85
C LEU A 234 19.30 4.44 -1.02
N GLU A 235 18.62 3.63 -0.21
CA GLU A 235 18.65 2.18 -0.38
C GLU A 235 17.90 1.74 -1.65
N ALA A 236 16.84 2.46 -2.04
CA ALA A 236 16.09 2.16 -3.27
C ALA A 236 16.98 2.34 -4.51
N LEU A 237 17.80 3.40 -4.52
CA LEU A 237 18.75 3.68 -5.60
C LEU A 237 19.90 2.66 -5.67
N ARG A 238 20.25 2.03 -4.55
CA ARG A 238 21.35 1.05 -4.48
C ARG A 238 20.97 -0.35 -4.95
N ARG A 239 19.67 -0.61 -5.15
CA ARG A 239 19.11 -1.93 -5.44
C ARG A 239 18.45 -1.96 -6.82
N PRO A 240 19.21 -2.22 -7.90
CA PRO A 240 18.68 -2.26 -9.26
C PRO A 240 17.51 -3.24 -9.43
N GLU A 241 17.45 -4.30 -8.62
CA GLU A 241 16.38 -5.29 -8.62
C GLU A 241 15.01 -4.72 -8.23
N LEU A 242 14.97 -3.55 -7.56
CA LEU A 242 13.71 -2.87 -7.25
C LEU A 242 13.11 -2.16 -8.46
N GLY A 243 13.89 -1.95 -9.53
CA GLY A 243 13.40 -1.27 -10.74
C GLY A 243 13.00 0.17 -10.49
N PHE A 244 13.72 0.90 -9.62
CA PHE A 244 13.46 2.31 -9.39
C PHE A 244 13.57 3.10 -10.71
N PRO A 245 12.60 3.96 -11.06
CA PRO A 245 12.60 4.70 -12.32
C PRO A 245 13.56 5.89 -12.24
N ASP A 246 14.85 5.68 -12.53
CA ASP A 246 15.83 6.76 -12.52
C ASP A 246 15.49 7.88 -13.52
N PRO A 247 15.64 9.16 -13.15
CA PRO A 247 15.39 10.27 -14.04
C PRO A 247 16.37 10.28 -15.22
N PRO A 248 15.90 10.35 -16.47
CA PRO A 248 16.78 10.55 -17.62
C PRO A 248 17.53 11.88 -17.54
N ARG A 249 18.66 12.01 -18.26
CA ARG A 249 19.47 13.23 -18.25
C ARG A 249 18.63 14.47 -18.57
N GLY A 250 18.70 15.47 -17.68
CA GLY A 250 17.97 16.73 -17.80
C GLY A 250 16.53 16.70 -17.32
N LYS A 251 16.02 15.54 -16.87
CA LYS A 251 14.75 15.37 -16.16
C LYS A 251 14.98 15.27 -14.66
N TYR A 252 13.95 15.53 -13.85
CA TYR A 252 14.06 15.42 -12.41
C TYR A 252 12.73 15.15 -11.71
N TYR A 253 12.80 14.54 -10.52
CA TYR A 253 11.70 14.46 -9.56
C TYR A 253 11.74 15.64 -8.58
N LEU A 254 10.60 16.06 -8.05
CA LEU A 254 10.58 16.92 -6.86
C LEU A 254 10.64 16.06 -5.61
N VAL A 255 11.49 16.47 -4.67
CA VAL A 255 11.68 15.81 -3.37
C VAL A 255 11.54 16.83 -2.24
N ASP A 256 11.31 16.35 -1.02
CA ASP A 256 11.29 17.20 0.16
C ASP A 256 12.71 17.63 0.60
N ALA A 257 12.80 18.64 1.46
CA ALA A 257 14.07 19.16 2.01
C ALA A 257 14.87 18.12 2.81
N GLY A 258 14.19 17.09 3.33
CA GLY A 258 14.81 15.96 4.03
C GLY A 258 15.54 14.97 3.11
N TYR A 259 15.35 15.03 1.79
CA TYR A 259 16.02 14.16 0.84
C TYR A 259 17.39 14.73 0.42
N PRO A 260 18.38 13.89 0.09
CA PRO A 260 19.66 14.34 -0.43
C PRO A 260 19.49 15.12 -1.74
N GLN A 261 20.14 16.28 -1.84
CA GLN A 261 20.20 17.04 -3.09
C GLN A 261 21.19 16.35 -4.03
N MET A 262 20.69 15.69 -5.07
CA MET A 262 21.50 14.99 -6.07
C MET A 262 20.90 15.13 -7.47
N SER A 263 21.74 14.98 -8.49
CA SER A 263 21.35 15.04 -9.90
C SER A 263 20.08 14.24 -10.16
N GLY A 264 19.06 14.88 -10.74
CA GLY A 264 17.75 14.27 -11.01
C GLY A 264 16.72 14.41 -9.89
N TYR A 265 17.07 15.01 -8.75
CA TYR A 265 16.17 15.17 -7.59
C TYR A 265 16.24 16.61 -7.06
N LEU A 266 15.15 17.35 -7.26
CA LEU A 266 15.08 18.79 -7.00
C LEU A 266 14.40 19.07 -5.66
N GLY A 267 15.19 19.42 -4.65
CA GLY A 267 14.70 19.92 -3.37
C GLY A 267 14.38 21.42 -3.37
N PRO A 268 13.60 21.91 -2.38
CA PRO A 268 13.31 23.33 -2.21
C PRO A 268 14.53 24.15 -1.75
N TYR A 269 14.40 25.47 -1.67
CA TYR A 269 15.35 26.28 -0.92
C TYR A 269 15.12 26.07 0.58
N LYS A 270 16.14 25.57 1.27
CA LYS A 270 16.16 25.42 2.74
C LYS A 270 16.20 26.80 3.42
N GLY A 271 15.57 26.92 4.59
CA GLY A 271 15.55 28.14 5.40
C GLY A 271 14.60 29.23 4.92
N GLU A 272 13.82 28.98 3.86
CA GLU A 272 12.80 29.87 3.33
C GLU A 272 11.40 29.28 3.58
N ARG A 273 10.35 30.09 3.52
CA ARG A 273 8.97 29.61 3.67
C ARG A 273 8.65 28.56 2.59
N TYR A 274 8.01 27.45 2.99
CA TYR A 274 7.77 26.30 2.10
C TYR A 274 6.36 25.73 2.16
N HIS A 275 5.75 25.60 3.33
CA HIS A 275 4.46 24.92 3.45
C HIS A 275 3.30 25.76 2.89
N LEU A 276 2.47 25.16 2.02
CA LEU A 276 1.29 25.81 1.41
C LEU A 276 0.34 26.48 2.41
N PRO A 277 0.05 25.92 3.61
CA PRO A 277 -0.77 26.60 4.61
C PRO A 277 -0.20 27.95 5.05
N ASP A 278 1.13 28.10 5.11
CA ASP A 278 1.80 29.33 5.54
C ASP A 278 1.68 30.43 4.47
N PHE A 279 1.61 30.04 3.20
CA PHE A 279 1.35 30.95 2.09
C PHE A 279 -0.11 31.40 2.03
N ARG A 280 -1.06 30.52 2.40
CA ARG A 280 -2.49 30.87 2.43
C ARG A 280 -2.87 31.77 3.59
N ARG A 281 -2.27 31.54 4.76
CA ARG A 281 -2.52 32.34 5.98
C ARG A 281 -1.69 33.62 6.01
N GLY A 282 -0.55 33.64 5.33
CA GLY A 282 0.41 34.74 5.34
C GLY A 282 0.32 35.64 4.11
N SER A 283 1.33 36.49 3.93
CA SER A 283 1.46 37.33 2.74
C SER A 283 1.85 36.50 1.51
N SER A 284 1.61 37.03 0.31
CA SER A 284 2.12 36.44 -0.93
C SER A 284 3.63 36.12 -0.85
N PRO A 285 4.10 35.08 -1.59
CA PRO A 285 5.53 34.75 -1.66
C PRO A 285 6.39 35.97 -2.00
N LYS A 286 7.51 36.16 -1.29
CA LYS A 286 8.42 37.30 -1.49
C LYS A 286 9.78 36.84 -2.04
N GLY A 287 10.17 37.45 -3.16
CA GLY A 287 11.44 37.16 -3.80
C GLY A 287 11.47 35.79 -4.49
N LYS A 288 12.54 35.57 -5.26
CA LYS A 288 12.63 34.42 -6.17
C LYS A 288 12.57 33.05 -5.46
N LYS A 289 13.10 32.96 -4.24
CA LYS A 289 13.18 31.70 -3.49
C LYS A 289 11.82 31.27 -2.94
N GLU A 290 11.07 32.16 -2.30
CA GLU A 290 9.72 31.83 -1.82
C GLU A 290 8.76 31.56 -2.99
N ILE A 291 8.87 32.32 -4.10
CA ILE A 291 8.06 32.07 -5.31
C ILE A 291 8.32 30.67 -5.84
N PHE A 292 9.60 30.28 -5.96
CA PHE A 292 9.97 28.92 -6.33
C PHE A 292 9.42 27.88 -5.35
N ASN A 293 9.65 28.07 -4.04
CA ASN A 293 9.20 27.14 -3.00
C ASN A 293 7.68 26.96 -3.01
N HIS A 294 6.92 28.04 -3.23
CA HIS A 294 5.46 27.97 -3.36
C HIS A 294 5.03 27.10 -4.55
N ARG A 295 5.64 27.29 -5.73
CA ARG A 295 5.34 26.47 -6.93
C ARG A 295 5.80 25.02 -6.76
N HIS A 296 6.98 24.81 -6.20
CA HIS A 296 7.53 23.49 -5.88
C HIS A 296 6.59 22.73 -4.93
N SER A 297 6.22 23.35 -3.81
CA SER A 297 5.31 22.75 -2.82
C SER A 297 3.93 22.45 -3.41
N SER A 298 3.41 23.34 -4.25
CA SER A 298 2.13 23.14 -4.98
C SER A 298 2.16 21.91 -5.88
N LEU A 299 3.24 21.69 -6.64
CA LEU A 299 3.41 20.47 -7.44
C LEU A 299 3.60 19.24 -6.55
N ARG A 300 4.46 19.34 -5.53
CA ARG A 300 4.77 18.23 -4.59
C ARG A 300 3.52 17.72 -3.89
N CYS A 301 2.61 18.61 -3.49
CA CYS A 301 1.35 18.28 -2.84
C CYS A 301 0.50 17.24 -3.61
N THR A 302 0.77 17.00 -4.90
CA THR A 302 0.15 15.89 -5.65
C THR A 302 0.31 14.54 -4.95
N ILE A 303 1.49 14.22 -4.39
CA ILE A 303 1.69 12.92 -3.72
C ILE A 303 0.98 12.85 -2.36
N GLU A 304 0.97 13.94 -1.59
CA GLU A 304 0.23 14.03 -0.34
C GLU A 304 -1.27 13.80 -0.58
N ARG A 305 -1.83 14.43 -1.61
CA ARG A 305 -3.22 14.20 -2.04
C ARG A 305 -3.45 12.76 -2.49
N THR A 306 -2.48 12.16 -3.17
CA THR A 306 -2.55 10.76 -3.62
C THR A 306 -2.61 9.80 -2.43
N PHE A 307 -1.74 9.99 -1.42
CA PHE A 307 -1.79 9.23 -0.18
C PHE A 307 -3.08 9.48 0.60
N ALA A 308 -3.61 10.72 0.59
CA ALA A 308 -4.87 11.04 1.24
C ALA A 308 -6.03 10.25 0.62
N VAL A 309 -6.16 10.22 -0.72
CA VAL A 309 -7.16 9.40 -1.43
C VAL A 309 -7.01 7.92 -1.06
N LEU A 310 -5.78 7.40 -1.10
CA LEU A 310 -5.48 6.00 -0.78
C LEU A 310 -5.95 5.64 0.64
N LYS A 311 -5.54 6.43 1.65
CA LYS A 311 -5.89 6.20 3.06
C LYS A 311 -7.37 6.48 3.34
N ASN A 312 -7.99 7.37 2.58
CA ASN A 312 -9.40 7.69 2.73
C ASN A 312 -10.30 6.56 2.23
N ARG A 313 -9.99 6.03 1.05
CA ARG A 313 -10.74 4.95 0.41
C ARG A 313 -10.63 3.63 1.16
N TRP A 314 -9.44 3.27 1.63
CA TRP A 314 -9.14 1.93 2.16
C TRP A 314 -8.96 1.93 3.68
N ARG A 315 -10.03 1.57 4.41
CA ARG A 315 -10.01 1.56 5.87
C ARG A 315 -8.97 0.60 6.48
N MET A 316 -8.60 -0.48 5.77
CA MET A 316 -7.53 -1.39 6.18
C MET A 316 -6.19 -0.69 6.45
N LEU A 317 -5.90 0.43 5.77
CA LEU A 317 -4.68 1.20 6.01
C LEU A 317 -4.72 2.06 7.28
N ARG A 318 -5.89 2.26 7.89
CA ARG A 318 -6.02 3.01 9.15
C ARG A 318 -5.94 2.09 10.37
N GLU A 319 -6.49 0.89 10.24
CA GLU A 319 -6.57 -0.12 11.29
C GLU A 319 -6.08 -1.47 10.75
N MET A 320 -4.76 -1.60 10.59
CA MET A 320 -4.14 -2.82 10.08
C MET A 320 -4.36 -3.99 11.04
N HIS A 321 -4.81 -5.12 10.51
CA HIS A 321 -4.99 -6.32 11.32
C HIS A 321 -3.65 -6.99 11.63
N SER A 322 -3.66 -7.86 12.65
CA SER A 322 -2.49 -8.62 13.10
C SER A 322 -2.07 -9.75 12.14
N PHE A 323 -1.74 -9.40 10.90
CA PHE A 323 -1.16 -10.29 9.91
C PHE A 323 0.37 -10.40 10.07
N PRO A 324 1.03 -11.42 9.51
CA PRO A 324 2.48 -11.39 9.32
C PRO A 324 2.91 -10.12 8.59
N LEU A 325 4.09 -9.57 8.93
CA LEU A 325 4.58 -8.31 8.36
C LEU A 325 4.58 -8.33 6.83
N GLU A 326 5.08 -9.40 6.22
CA GLU A 326 5.10 -9.56 4.75
C GLU A 326 3.71 -9.42 4.13
N LYS A 327 2.68 -9.98 4.76
CA LYS A 327 1.29 -9.85 4.32
C LYS A 327 0.79 -8.41 4.47
N GLN A 328 1.16 -7.72 5.54
CA GLN A 328 0.83 -6.29 5.71
C GLN A 328 1.47 -5.43 4.61
N VAL A 329 2.72 -5.73 4.23
CA VAL A 329 3.42 -5.08 3.11
C VAL A 329 2.72 -5.35 1.78
N LYS A 330 2.37 -6.61 1.50
CA LYS A 330 1.60 -6.98 0.30
C LYS A 330 0.26 -6.23 0.23
N ILE A 331 -0.46 -6.10 1.35
CA ILE A 331 -1.72 -5.34 1.42
C ILE A 331 -1.48 -3.88 1.00
N VAL A 332 -0.43 -3.23 1.49
CA VAL A 332 -0.09 -1.85 1.10
C VAL A 332 0.11 -1.75 -0.41
N ILE A 333 0.97 -2.60 -0.99
CA ILE A 333 1.27 -2.59 -2.42
C ILE A 333 0.02 -2.91 -3.26
N ALA A 334 -0.79 -3.88 -2.84
CA ALA A 334 -2.04 -4.24 -3.51
C ALA A 334 -3.05 -3.07 -3.52
N LEU A 335 -3.15 -2.33 -2.41
CA LEU A 335 -4.02 -1.16 -2.32
C LEU A 335 -3.54 0.01 -3.20
N MET A 336 -2.22 0.20 -3.33
CA MET A 336 -1.64 1.16 -4.28
C MET A 336 -1.92 0.74 -5.74
N ALA A 337 -1.88 -0.56 -6.04
CA ALA A 337 -2.23 -1.07 -7.37
C ALA A 337 -3.72 -0.86 -7.69
N LEU A 338 -4.61 -1.14 -6.73
CA LEU A 338 -6.05 -0.87 -6.86
C LEU A 338 -6.35 0.62 -7.01
N HIS A 339 -5.62 1.48 -6.29
CA HIS A 339 -5.71 2.94 -6.46
C HIS A 339 -5.41 3.36 -7.90
N ASN A 340 -4.28 2.91 -8.46
CA ASN A 340 -3.95 3.18 -9.87
C ASN A 340 -5.00 2.60 -10.82
N PHE A 341 -5.45 1.37 -10.58
CA PHE A 341 -6.46 0.71 -11.41
C PHE A 341 -7.74 1.53 -11.47
N ILE A 342 -8.22 2.01 -10.32
CA ILE A 342 -9.40 2.88 -10.26
C ILE A 342 -9.13 4.19 -10.99
N ARG A 343 -7.99 4.85 -10.72
CA ARG A 343 -7.67 6.14 -11.36
C ARG A 343 -7.62 6.07 -12.88
N ILE A 344 -7.16 4.95 -13.44
CA ILE A 344 -7.03 4.74 -14.88
C ILE A 344 -8.38 4.39 -15.54
N ASN A 345 -9.26 3.68 -14.84
CA ASN A 345 -10.47 3.09 -15.45
C ASN A 345 -11.78 3.78 -15.04
N ALA A 346 -11.77 4.59 -13.98
CA ALA A 346 -12.93 5.37 -13.56
C ALA A 346 -13.10 6.59 -14.47
N ILE A 347 -14.35 6.95 -14.78
CA ILE A 347 -14.65 8.13 -15.60
C ILE A 347 -14.66 9.38 -14.72
N MET A 348 -15.29 9.30 -13.55
CA MET A 348 -15.41 10.39 -12.58
C MET A 348 -15.52 9.83 -11.16
N ASP A 349 -14.39 9.44 -10.59
CA ASP A 349 -14.39 8.88 -9.25
C ASP A 349 -14.55 9.95 -8.16
N MET A 350 -15.49 9.70 -7.24
CA MET A 350 -15.89 10.64 -6.18
C MET A 350 -14.80 10.93 -5.12
N GLU A 351 -13.85 10.02 -4.90
CA GLU A 351 -12.74 10.27 -3.95
C GLU A 351 -11.63 11.09 -4.58
N PHE A 352 -11.43 10.99 -5.91
CA PHE A 352 -10.44 11.79 -6.61
C PHE A 352 -10.93 13.21 -6.90
N LYS A 353 -12.24 13.36 -7.20
CA LYS A 353 -12.85 14.64 -7.59
C LYS A 353 -12.47 15.84 -6.70
N PRO A 354 -12.52 15.75 -5.35
CA PRO A 354 -12.16 16.88 -4.48
C PRO A 354 -10.71 17.36 -4.66
N TYR A 355 -9.81 16.48 -5.11
CA TYR A 355 -8.39 16.77 -5.33
C TYR A 355 -8.08 17.19 -6.77
N ASP A 356 -8.95 16.86 -7.73
CA ASP A 356 -8.86 17.34 -9.11
C ASP A 356 -9.37 18.78 -9.24
N ASP A 357 -10.49 19.10 -8.58
CA ASP A 357 -11.21 20.37 -8.74
C ASP A 357 -10.64 21.53 -7.88
N ASP A 358 -9.96 21.24 -6.78
CA ASP A 358 -9.53 22.25 -5.82
C ASP A 358 -8.06 22.07 -5.39
N GLN A 359 -7.20 23.00 -5.78
CA GLN A 359 -5.84 23.12 -5.21
C GLN A 359 -5.92 23.41 -3.69
N GLY A 360 -7.08 23.80 -3.16
CA GLY A 360 -7.40 24.14 -1.78
C GLY A 360 -7.47 22.97 -0.78
N LEU A 361 -7.78 21.75 -1.21
CA LEU A 361 -7.85 20.58 -0.33
C LEU A 361 -6.44 20.01 -0.10
N LEU A 362 -5.70 20.69 0.77
CA LEU A 362 -4.55 20.08 1.43
C LEU A 362 -5.09 19.03 2.39
N PRO A 363 -4.49 17.83 2.48
CA PRO A 363 -4.82 16.93 3.57
C PRO A 363 -4.75 17.72 4.88
N LEU A 364 -5.75 17.56 5.74
CA LEU A 364 -5.63 18.02 7.12
C LEU A 364 -4.43 17.25 7.69
N ASN A 365 -3.27 17.92 7.78
CA ASN A 365 -2.11 17.35 8.41
C ASN A 365 -2.55 16.88 9.80
N GLU A 366 -2.58 15.56 10.01
CA GLU A 366 -2.21 15.05 11.31
C GLU A 366 -0.74 15.42 11.49
N GLU A 367 -0.48 16.65 11.93
CA GLU A 367 0.80 17.27 12.26
C GLU A 367 2.01 16.35 12.02
N GLU A 368 2.50 16.33 10.78
CA GLU A 368 3.88 15.94 10.57
C GLU A 368 4.73 17.02 11.23
N SER A 369 5.38 16.64 12.32
CA SER A 369 6.18 17.52 13.15
C SER A 369 7.35 18.08 12.34
N ARG A 370 7.19 19.32 11.87
CA ARG A 370 8.06 20.51 11.80
C ARG A 370 9.59 20.42 12.04
N VAL A 371 10.24 19.28 11.86
CA VAL A 371 11.70 19.18 12.00
C VAL A 371 12.25 18.32 10.87
N ASP A 372 12.62 18.97 9.78
CA ASP A 372 13.44 18.38 8.73
C ASP A 372 14.77 17.99 9.36
N SER A 373 15.04 16.69 9.40
CA SER A 373 16.36 16.17 9.75
C SER A 373 17.25 16.46 8.54
N LEU A 374 18.09 17.50 8.63
CA LEU A 374 19.01 17.85 7.55
C LEU A 374 20.03 16.74 7.37
N VAL A 375 20.03 16.08 6.21
CA VAL A 375 21.14 15.22 5.79
C VAL A 375 22.27 16.16 5.35
N GLU A 376 23.47 15.99 5.92
CA GLU A 376 24.66 16.75 5.54
C GLU A 376 25.00 16.50 4.06
N GLU A 377 25.20 17.59 3.31
CA GLU A 377 25.49 17.54 1.88
C GLU A 377 26.99 17.30 1.65
N ASP A 378 27.33 16.28 0.85
CA ASP A 378 28.65 16.19 0.25
C ASP A 378 28.71 17.14 -0.96
N GLY A 379 29.78 17.94 -1.03
CA GLY A 379 29.98 19.03 -2.00
C GLY A 379 30.30 18.55 -3.42
N SER A 380 29.59 17.52 -3.89
CA SER A 380 29.82 16.86 -5.16
C SER A 380 29.36 17.68 -6.36
N HIS A 381 29.92 17.39 -7.54
CA HIS A 381 29.52 17.99 -8.82
C HIS A 381 28.02 17.76 -9.14
N HIS A 382 27.42 16.67 -8.65
CA HIS A 382 26.02 16.33 -8.87
C HIS A 382 25.05 17.21 -8.06
N THR A 383 25.48 17.70 -6.89
CA THR A 383 24.69 18.62 -6.06
C THR A 383 24.52 19.95 -6.79
N ARG A 384 25.60 20.46 -7.39
CA ARG A 384 25.65 21.75 -8.09
C ARG A 384 24.71 21.85 -9.29
N GLU A 385 24.52 20.76 -10.06
CA GLU A 385 23.62 20.75 -11.21
C GLU A 385 22.17 21.09 -10.82
N MET A 386 21.68 20.48 -9.73
CA MET A 386 20.31 20.71 -9.28
C MET A 386 20.13 22.07 -8.61
N GLU A 387 21.18 22.61 -7.99
CA GLU A 387 21.17 23.99 -7.50
C GLU A 387 21.08 25.00 -8.64
N GLU A 388 21.89 24.84 -9.69
CA GLU A 388 21.85 25.70 -10.88
C GLU A 388 20.49 25.61 -11.59
N GLN A 389 19.90 24.41 -11.67
CA GLN A 389 18.55 24.22 -12.20
C GLN A 389 17.49 24.91 -11.32
N ARG A 390 17.59 24.81 -10.00
CA ARG A 390 16.70 25.50 -9.04
C ARG A 390 16.77 27.02 -9.21
N ASP A 391 17.98 27.56 -9.25
CA ASP A 391 18.25 28.99 -9.42
C ASP A 391 17.74 29.50 -10.76
N ARG A 392 17.93 28.72 -11.83
CA ARG A 392 17.40 29.02 -13.16
C ARG A 392 15.87 29.13 -13.14
N ILE A 393 15.17 28.15 -12.57
CA ILE A 393 13.71 28.18 -12.47
C ILE A 393 13.26 29.39 -11.64
N ALA A 394 13.88 29.63 -10.49
CA ALA A 394 13.54 30.76 -9.61
C ALA A 394 13.71 32.12 -10.29
N ASN A 395 14.79 32.29 -11.08
CA ASN A 395 15.01 33.52 -11.84
C ASN A 395 13.99 33.70 -12.98
N LEU A 396 13.58 32.61 -13.65
CA LEU A 396 12.55 32.68 -14.70
C LEU A 396 11.16 33.02 -14.15
N LEU A 397 10.85 32.55 -12.93
CA LEU A 397 9.57 32.79 -12.26
C LEU A 397 9.38 34.23 -11.75
N ILE A 398 10.45 35.03 -11.63
CA ILE A 398 10.36 36.43 -11.18
C ILE A 398 10.44 37.43 -12.34
N SER A 399 10.91 37.00 -13.51
CA SER A 399 10.97 37.83 -14.72
C SER A 399 9.63 37.97 -15.44
N HIS A 400 8.60 37.24 -15.00
CA HIS A 400 7.23 37.24 -15.48
C HIS A 400 6.29 37.30 -14.29
#